data_AF-A0A939CPG5-F1
#
_entry.id   AF-A0A939CPG5-F1
#
_cell.length_a   1.000
_cell.length_b   1.000
_cell.length_c   1.000
_cell.angle_alpha   90.00
_cell.angle_beta   90.00
_cell.angle_gamma   90.00
#
_symmetry.space_group_name_H-M   'P 1'
#
loop_
_entity.id
_entity.type
_entity.pdbx_description
1 polymer ?
#
loop_
_entity_poly.entity_id
_entity_poly.type
_entity_poly.pdbx_seq_one_letter_code
_entity_poly.pdbx_strand_id
1 'polypeptide(L)'
;MPKPLDPKCQLCAKLPTAKAKVLHGTNGDGCWNPKVCHNRRSFYRRRTDDNSAQLDAITVEPPATYFAVLYLYKEPGDKPLHAMSAELWLGQKPICRLEPIHCFGLTAGKIRAYTDQVLQAFARQYSVSLYQYKEMFEISPTHCPVRPCPLHPQS
;
A
#
# COMPACT_ATOMS: atom_id res chain seq x y z
N MET A 1 20.42 -36.00 12.14
CA MET A 1 19.80 -34.67 11.90
C MET A 1 20.71 -33.58 12.46
N PRO A 2 21.03 -32.52 11.71
CA PRO A 2 21.86 -31.43 12.23
C PRO A 2 21.11 -30.70 13.35
N LYS A 3 21.80 -30.35 14.44
CA LYS A 3 21.19 -29.65 15.58
C LYS A 3 20.48 -28.36 15.12
N PRO A 4 19.30 -28.03 15.70
CA PRO A 4 18.63 -26.78 15.42
C PRO A 4 19.53 -25.59 15.79
N LEU A 5 19.43 -24.52 15.00
CA LEU A 5 20.19 -23.30 15.23
C LEU A 5 19.60 -22.53 16.41
N ASP A 6 20.47 -22.00 17.28
CA ASP A 6 20.08 -21.13 18.38
C ASP A 6 19.63 -19.75 17.84
N PRO A 7 18.38 -19.30 18.10
CA PRO A 7 17.86 -18.05 17.55
C PRO A 7 18.66 -16.81 17.93
N LYS A 8 19.21 -16.76 19.14
CA LYS A 8 20.03 -15.64 19.61
C LYS A 8 21.35 -15.58 18.85
N CYS A 9 21.97 -16.73 18.61
CA CYS A 9 23.19 -16.83 17.79
C CYS A 9 22.93 -16.52 16.30
N GLN A 10 21.76 -16.85 15.76
CA GLN A 10 21.36 -16.49 14.39
C GLN A 10 21.28 -14.97 14.21
N LEU A 11 20.61 -14.27 15.13
CA LEU A 11 20.51 -12.81 15.11
C LEU A 11 21.88 -12.15 15.32
N CYS A 12 22.66 -12.64 16.29
CA CYS A 12 24.00 -12.14 16.56
C CYS A 12 24.95 -12.31 15.35
N ALA A 13 24.83 -13.39 14.58
CA ALA A 13 25.66 -13.66 13.40
C ALA A 13 25.46 -12.66 12.25
N LYS A 14 24.25 -12.07 12.15
CA LYS A 14 23.89 -11.04 11.15
C LYS A 14 24.43 -9.65 11.46
N LEU A 15 24.80 -9.38 12.71
CA LEU A 15 25.36 -8.08 13.12
C LEU A 15 26.81 -7.89 12.63
N PRO A 16 27.32 -6.65 12.55
CA PRO A 16 28.75 -6.40 12.53
C PRO A 16 29.42 -6.89 13.83
N THR A 17 30.63 -7.43 13.75
CA THR A 17 31.35 -7.97 14.91
C THR A 17 31.55 -6.94 16.02
N ALA A 18 31.85 -5.68 15.68
CA ALA A 18 31.99 -4.59 16.65
C ALA A 18 30.68 -4.36 17.43
N LYS A 19 29.55 -4.29 16.73
CA LYS A 19 28.22 -4.12 17.33
C LYS A 19 27.83 -5.31 18.22
N ALA A 20 28.14 -6.53 17.79
CA ALA A 20 27.88 -7.73 18.59
C ALA A 20 28.72 -7.79 19.87
N LYS A 21 29.98 -7.33 19.84
CA LYS A 21 30.84 -7.22 21.03
C LYS A 21 30.32 -6.20 22.04
N VAL A 22 29.73 -5.10 21.58
CA VAL A 22 29.15 -4.09 22.48
C VAL A 22 27.87 -4.63 23.12
N LEU A 23 26.94 -5.15 22.31
CA LEU A 23 25.62 -5.61 22.78
C LEU A 23 25.69 -6.88 23.64
N HIS A 24 26.66 -7.75 23.37
CA HIS A 24 26.77 -9.03 24.07
C HIS A 24 28.04 -9.18 24.90
N GLY A 25 28.92 -8.17 24.90
CA GLY A 25 30.13 -8.17 25.74
C GLY A 25 29.84 -7.80 27.18
N THR A 26 30.88 -7.37 27.89
CA THR A 26 30.83 -7.00 29.31
C THR A 26 29.85 -5.87 29.60
N ASN A 27 29.66 -4.96 28.65
CA ASN A 27 28.74 -3.81 28.79
C ASN A 27 27.32 -4.13 28.29
N GLY A 28 27.08 -5.38 27.89
CA GLY A 28 25.81 -5.85 27.35
C GLY A 28 25.27 -7.02 28.17
N ASP A 29 24.79 -8.06 27.49
CA ASP A 29 24.21 -9.24 28.17
C ASP A 29 25.24 -10.33 28.57
N GLY A 30 26.54 -10.05 28.43
CA GLY A 30 27.62 -10.96 28.83
C GLY A 30 27.71 -12.28 28.05
N CYS A 31 26.94 -12.45 26.98
CA CYS A 31 26.87 -13.70 26.21
C CYS A 31 28.09 -13.92 25.29
N TRP A 32 28.84 -12.86 24.95
CA TRP A 32 29.96 -12.90 24.02
C TRP A 32 31.17 -13.66 24.60
N ASN A 33 31.55 -14.74 23.92
CA ASN A 33 32.76 -15.50 24.22
C ASN A 33 33.79 -15.36 23.09
N PRO A 34 34.93 -14.67 23.33
CA PRO A 34 35.97 -14.45 22.32
C PRO A 34 36.53 -15.73 21.69
N LYS A 35 36.52 -16.85 22.41
CA LYS A 35 37.08 -18.13 21.94
C LYS A 35 36.19 -18.83 20.91
N VAL A 36 34.86 -18.64 20.97
CA VAL A 36 33.90 -19.42 20.16
C VAL A 36 32.96 -18.58 19.31
N CYS A 37 32.62 -17.36 19.73
CA CYS A 37 31.60 -16.54 19.05
C CYS A 37 32.04 -16.09 17.66
N HIS A 38 33.33 -15.90 17.40
CA HIS A 38 33.81 -15.52 16.06
C HIS A 38 33.51 -16.63 15.02
N ASN A 39 33.93 -17.86 15.30
CA ASN A 39 33.70 -19.02 14.43
C ASN A 39 32.21 -19.40 14.38
N ARG A 40 31.52 -19.37 15.52
CA ARG A 40 30.09 -19.66 15.61
C ARG A 40 29.28 -18.70 14.72
N ARG A 41 29.59 -17.40 14.74
CA ARG A 41 28.87 -16.41 13.90
C ARG A 41 29.13 -16.62 12.40
N SER A 42 30.34 -17.02 12.00
CA SER A 42 30.62 -17.40 10.60
C SER A 42 29.81 -18.61 10.15
N PHE A 43 29.72 -19.65 10.99
CA PHE A 43 28.91 -20.85 10.72
C PHE A 43 27.42 -20.53 10.60
N TYR A 44 26.89 -19.74 11.54
CA TYR A 44 25.48 -19.37 11.57
C TYR A 44 25.09 -18.51 10.35
N ARG A 45 25.97 -17.62 9.87
CA ARG A 45 25.71 -16.83 8.66
C ARG A 45 25.54 -17.72 7.44
N ARG A 46 26.51 -18.59 7.17
CA ARG A 46 26.48 -19.53 6.03
C ARG A 46 25.24 -20.43 6.04
N ARG A 47 24.86 -20.94 7.21
CA ARG A 47 23.66 -21.79 7.33
C ARG A 47 22.35 -21.00 7.25
N THR A 48 22.37 -19.69 7.47
CA THR A 48 21.19 -18.82 7.25
C THR A 48 21.05 -18.49 5.76
N ASP A 49 22.17 -18.30 5.07
CA ASP A 49 22.20 -18.05 3.62
C ASP A 49 21.67 -19.28 2.84
N ASP A 50 22.05 -20.51 3.26
CA ASP A 50 21.51 -21.78 2.72
C ASP A 50 19.99 -21.95 2.93
N ASN A 51 19.38 -21.22 3.88
CA ASN A 51 17.95 -21.28 4.20
C ASN A 51 17.14 -20.17 3.51
N SER A 52 17.74 -19.42 2.59
CA SER A 52 16.99 -18.60 1.64
C SER A 52 16.37 -19.52 0.59
N ALA A 53 15.37 -20.32 0.98
CA ALA A 53 14.53 -21.02 0.03
C ALA A 53 13.97 -19.96 -0.93
N GLN A 54 14.49 -19.95 -2.15
CA GLN A 54 14.02 -19.11 -3.23
C GLN A 54 12.55 -19.45 -3.41
N LEU A 55 11.68 -18.52 -3.02
CA LEU A 55 10.24 -18.70 -3.17
C LEU A 55 9.96 -18.79 -4.67
N ASP A 56 9.45 -19.93 -5.12
CA ASP A 56 8.99 -20.09 -6.49
C ASP A 56 7.79 -19.17 -6.71
N ALA A 57 7.97 -18.19 -7.59
CA ALA A 57 6.92 -17.27 -7.97
C ALA A 57 6.11 -17.86 -9.13
N ILE A 58 4.80 -17.99 -8.95
CA ILE A 58 3.87 -18.32 -10.04
C ILE A 58 3.41 -17.01 -10.68
N THR A 59 3.46 -16.96 -12.01
CA THR A 59 2.90 -15.83 -12.77
C THR A 59 1.54 -16.24 -13.31
N VAL A 60 0.48 -15.55 -12.88
CA VAL A 60 -0.89 -15.71 -13.39
C VAL A 60 -1.33 -14.37 -13.95
N GLU A 61 -1.79 -14.36 -15.20
CA GLU A 61 -2.32 -13.14 -15.82
C GLU A 61 -3.65 -12.74 -15.17
N PRO A 62 -3.80 -11.49 -14.70
CA PRO A 62 -5.04 -11.04 -14.10
C PRO A 62 -6.14 -10.87 -15.15
N PRO A 63 -7.42 -11.12 -14.81
CA PRO A 63 -8.52 -10.93 -15.73
C PRO A 63 -8.67 -9.47 -16.15
N ALA A 64 -8.85 -9.23 -17.45
CA ALA A 64 -9.06 -7.91 -18.02
C ALA A 64 -10.55 -7.60 -18.13
N THR A 65 -11.15 -7.10 -17.04
CA THR A 65 -12.54 -6.65 -17.01
C THR A 65 -12.63 -5.14 -16.84
N TYR A 66 -13.63 -4.54 -17.48
CA TYR A 66 -13.94 -3.12 -17.29
C TYR A 66 -14.70 -2.91 -15.99
N PHE A 67 -14.28 -1.93 -15.20
CA PHE A 67 -15.03 -1.47 -14.03
C PHE A 67 -14.70 -0.02 -13.71
N ALA A 68 -15.65 0.68 -13.12
CA ALA A 68 -15.46 2.05 -12.66
C ALA A 68 -15.35 2.08 -11.13
N VAL A 69 -14.52 2.98 -10.62
CA VAL A 69 -14.42 3.29 -9.18
C VAL A 69 -14.68 4.77 -8.94
N LEU A 70 -15.19 5.08 -7.77
CA LEU A 70 -15.49 6.45 -7.36
C LEU A 70 -14.66 6.82 -6.14
N TYR A 71 -14.04 7.99 -6.16
CA TYR A 71 -13.30 8.54 -5.02
C TYR A 71 -14.09 9.70 -4.44
N LEU A 72 -14.37 9.62 -3.15
CA LEU A 72 -15.17 10.59 -2.41
C LEU A 72 -14.29 11.23 -1.35
N TYR A 73 -13.98 12.51 -1.51
CA TYR A 73 -13.25 13.27 -0.50
C TYR A 73 -14.29 13.80 0.50
N LYS A 74 -14.41 13.16 1.67
CA LYS A 74 -15.38 13.52 2.71
C LYS A 74 -14.88 13.14 4.09
N GLU A 75 -15.35 13.87 5.09
CA GLU A 75 -15.19 13.45 6.48
C GLU A 75 -16.03 12.20 6.76
N PRO A 76 -15.61 11.33 7.69
CA PRO A 76 -16.40 10.18 8.12
C PRO A 76 -17.79 10.56 8.65
N GLY A 77 -18.75 9.66 8.48
CA GLY A 77 -20.13 9.84 8.93
C GLY A 77 -21.00 10.63 7.94
N ASP A 78 -22.07 11.22 8.47
CA ASP A 78 -23.03 12.00 7.69
C ASP A 78 -22.58 13.46 7.52
N LYS A 79 -21.44 13.62 6.84
CA LYS A 79 -20.85 14.91 6.52
C LYS A 79 -20.95 15.19 5.02
N PRO A 80 -21.09 16.47 4.62
CA PRO A 80 -21.14 16.84 3.21
C PRO A 80 -19.91 16.36 2.44
N LEU A 81 -20.13 15.95 1.19
CA LEU A 81 -19.06 15.61 0.27
C LEU A 81 -18.28 16.88 -0.10
N HIS A 82 -16.97 16.87 0.07
CA HIS A 82 -16.10 18.00 -0.24
C HIS A 82 -15.74 18.02 -1.73
N ALA A 83 -15.26 16.89 -2.25
CA ALA A 83 -14.89 16.72 -3.65
C ALA A 83 -15.10 15.27 -4.10
N MET A 84 -15.09 15.03 -5.41
CA MET A 84 -15.16 13.69 -5.98
C MET A 84 -14.35 13.56 -7.26
N SER A 85 -13.90 12.34 -7.54
CA SER A 85 -13.31 11.95 -8.82
C SER A 85 -13.72 10.52 -9.16
N ALA A 86 -13.48 10.09 -10.39
CA ALA A 86 -13.83 8.75 -10.82
C ALA A 86 -12.80 8.22 -11.81
N GLU A 87 -12.64 6.91 -11.86
CA GLU A 87 -11.75 6.27 -12.81
C GLU A 87 -12.42 5.06 -13.46
N LEU A 88 -12.12 4.84 -14.74
CA LEU A 88 -12.42 3.61 -15.45
C LEU A 88 -11.14 2.78 -15.54
N TRP A 89 -11.26 1.50 -15.20
CA TRP A 89 -10.18 0.54 -15.17
C TRP A 89 -10.42 -0.59 -16.18
N LEU A 90 -9.33 -1.16 -16.70
CA LEU A 90 -9.31 -2.43 -17.41
C LEU A 90 -8.30 -3.35 -16.71
N GLY A 91 -8.81 -4.34 -15.97
CA GLY A 91 -7.97 -5.15 -15.09
C GLY A 91 -7.25 -4.28 -14.06
N GLN A 92 -5.91 -4.30 -14.06
CA GLN A 92 -5.09 -3.55 -13.09
C GLN A 92 -4.61 -2.19 -13.62
N LYS A 93 -5.19 -1.67 -14.71
CA LYS A 93 -4.76 -0.40 -15.32
C LYS A 93 -5.89 0.62 -15.36
N PRO A 94 -5.70 1.84 -14.83
CA PRO A 94 -6.63 2.93 -15.08
C PRO A 94 -6.47 3.39 -16.54
N ILE A 95 -7.60 3.49 -17.24
CA ILE A 95 -7.64 3.82 -18.67
C ILE A 95 -8.37 5.13 -18.96
N CYS A 96 -9.19 5.62 -18.03
CA CYS A 96 -9.85 6.92 -18.10
C CYS A 96 -10.04 7.49 -16.69
N ARG A 97 -9.99 8.81 -16.58
CA ARG A 97 -10.18 9.51 -15.30
C ARG A 97 -11.07 10.73 -15.51
N LEU A 98 -12.02 10.90 -14.59
CA LEU A 98 -12.63 12.18 -14.30
C LEU A 98 -11.74 12.90 -13.28
N GLU A 99 -11.16 14.03 -13.66
CA GLU A 99 -10.36 14.83 -12.74
C GLU A 99 -11.19 15.27 -11.52
N PRO A 100 -10.59 15.34 -10.31
CA PRO A 100 -11.32 15.71 -9.11
C PRO A 100 -11.99 17.08 -9.23
N ILE A 101 -13.25 17.16 -8.79
CA ILE A 101 -14.01 18.42 -8.71
C ILE A 101 -14.51 18.64 -7.29
N HIS A 102 -14.58 19.90 -6.87
CA HIS A 102 -15.27 20.26 -5.64
C HIS A 102 -16.78 20.09 -5.81
N CYS A 103 -17.44 19.68 -4.72
CA CYS A 103 -18.89 19.50 -4.66
C CYS A 103 -19.62 20.65 -3.96
N PHE A 104 -18.95 21.78 -3.71
CA PHE A 104 -19.53 22.94 -3.03
C PHE A 104 -20.80 23.43 -3.74
N GLY A 105 -21.87 23.66 -2.97
CA GLY A 105 -23.15 24.15 -3.51
C GLY A 105 -23.95 23.12 -4.30
N LEU A 106 -23.48 21.88 -4.43
CA LEU A 106 -24.26 20.78 -5.02
C LEU A 106 -25.09 20.09 -3.95
N THR A 107 -26.35 19.81 -4.27
CA THR A 107 -27.21 18.97 -3.42
C THR A 107 -26.86 17.50 -3.62
N ALA A 108 -27.20 16.64 -2.65
CA ALA A 108 -27.01 15.19 -2.78
C ALA A 108 -27.63 14.62 -4.06
N GLY A 109 -28.82 15.13 -4.46
CA GLY A 109 -29.47 14.75 -5.71
C GLY A 109 -28.67 15.14 -6.96
N LYS A 110 -28.08 16.35 -6.99
CA LYS A 110 -27.20 16.78 -8.09
C LYS A 110 -25.92 15.96 -8.16
N ILE A 111 -25.32 15.64 -7.00
CA ILE A 111 -24.13 14.78 -6.93
C ILE A 111 -24.44 13.41 -7.51
N ARG A 112 -25.57 12.79 -7.11
CA ARG A 112 -26.00 11.50 -7.64
C ARG A 112 -26.25 11.53 -9.15
N ALA A 113 -26.96 12.54 -9.64
CA ALA A 113 -27.19 12.69 -11.07
C ALA A 113 -25.88 12.85 -11.85
N TYR A 114 -24.91 13.57 -11.27
CA TYR A 114 -23.59 13.75 -11.87
C TYR A 114 -22.76 12.45 -11.87
N THR A 115 -22.76 11.67 -10.78
CA THR A 115 -22.11 10.34 -10.77
C THR A 115 -22.68 9.43 -11.85
N ASP A 116 -23.99 9.43 -12.05
CA ASP A 116 -24.63 8.62 -13.09
C ASP A 116 -24.21 9.07 -14.50
N GLN A 117 -24.11 10.37 -14.74
CA GLN A 117 -23.62 10.92 -16.01
C GLN A 117 -22.16 10.55 -16.30
N VAL A 118 -21.30 10.57 -15.28
CA VAL A 118 -19.90 10.16 -15.41
C VAL A 118 -19.79 8.69 -15.81
N LEU A 119 -20.57 7.82 -15.15
CA LEU A 119 -20.60 6.40 -15.48
C LEU A 119 -21.09 6.15 -16.92
N GLN A 120 -22.12 6.88 -17.36
CA GLN A 120 -22.61 6.83 -18.74
C GLN A 120 -21.58 7.35 -19.75
N ALA A 121 -20.81 8.39 -19.38
CA ALA A 121 -19.75 8.93 -20.22
C ALA A 121 -18.63 7.90 -20.44
N PHE A 122 -18.18 7.22 -19.37
CA PHE A 122 -17.23 6.11 -19.49
C PHE A 122 -17.76 4.97 -20.36
N ALA A 123 -19.00 4.55 -20.14
CA ALA A 123 -19.65 3.50 -20.92
C ALA A 123 -19.68 3.84 -22.42
N ARG A 124 -20.08 5.07 -22.75
CA ARG A 124 -20.15 5.56 -24.12
C ARG A 124 -18.77 5.67 -24.78
N GLN A 125 -17.80 6.26 -24.08
CA GLN A 125 -16.48 6.52 -24.64
C GLN A 125 -15.72 5.24 -24.98
N TYR A 126 -15.88 4.19 -24.17
CA TYR A 126 -15.19 2.92 -24.37
C TYR A 126 -16.08 1.84 -24.97
N SER A 127 -17.33 2.15 -25.31
CA SER A 127 -18.32 1.19 -25.85
C SER A 127 -18.49 -0.06 -24.98
N VAL A 128 -18.58 0.14 -23.67
CA VAL A 128 -18.72 -0.92 -22.65
C VAL A 128 -20.01 -0.77 -21.86
N SER A 129 -20.47 -1.87 -21.26
CA SER A 129 -21.62 -1.84 -20.34
C SER A 129 -21.15 -1.58 -18.92
N LEU A 130 -21.55 -0.45 -18.34
CA LEU A 130 -21.33 -0.10 -16.94
C LEU A 130 -22.67 0.28 -16.31
N TYR A 131 -23.07 -0.42 -15.26
CA TYR A 131 -24.35 -0.20 -14.58
C TYR A 131 -24.19 0.44 -13.20
N GLN A 132 -23.03 0.25 -12.58
CA GLN A 132 -22.69 0.81 -11.27
C GLN A 132 -21.18 0.94 -11.12
N TYR A 133 -20.76 1.77 -10.18
CA TYR A 133 -19.39 1.74 -9.66
C TYR A 133 -19.15 0.45 -8.90
N LYS A 134 -17.99 -0.18 -9.13
CA LYS A 134 -17.61 -1.43 -8.47
C LYS A 134 -17.14 -1.20 -7.03
N GLU A 135 -16.53 -0.05 -6.78
CA GLU A 135 -16.03 0.34 -5.48
C GLU A 135 -16.14 1.86 -5.28
N MET A 136 -16.29 2.27 -4.01
CA MET A 136 -16.27 3.67 -3.60
C MET A 136 -15.25 3.86 -2.47
N PHE A 137 -14.25 4.71 -2.72
CA PHE A 137 -13.21 5.01 -1.75
C PHE A 137 -13.51 6.33 -1.06
N GLU A 138 -13.70 6.29 0.26
CA GLU A 138 -13.75 7.49 1.07
C GLU A 138 -12.32 7.92 1.45
N ILE A 139 -11.98 9.16 1.12
CA ILE A 139 -10.68 9.78 1.36
C ILE A 139 -10.89 11.02 2.23
N SER A 140 -10.00 11.26 3.20
CA SER A 140 -10.07 12.48 4.01
C SER A 140 -9.99 13.74 3.11
N PRO A 141 -10.80 14.79 3.37
CA PRO A 141 -10.81 16.02 2.57
C PRO A 141 -9.48 16.77 2.53
N THR A 142 -8.60 16.53 3.51
CA THR A 142 -7.25 17.11 3.55
C THR A 142 -6.31 16.58 2.47
N HIS A 143 -6.70 15.50 1.79
CA HIS A 143 -6.02 14.99 0.61
C HIS A 143 -6.67 15.47 -0.70
N CYS A 144 -7.59 16.43 -0.64
CA CYS A 144 -8.20 16.99 -1.84
C CYS A 144 -7.12 17.62 -2.73
N PRO A 145 -7.00 17.19 -4.00
CA PRO A 145 -5.97 17.71 -4.91
C PRO A 145 -6.42 18.96 -5.68
N VAL A 146 -7.71 19.31 -5.63
CA VAL A 146 -8.27 20.44 -6.40
C VAL A 146 -7.73 21.77 -5.87
N ARG A 147 -7.38 22.71 -6.73
CA ARG A 147 -6.94 24.07 -6.34
C ARG A 147 -7.63 25.16 -7.16
N PRO A 148 -7.99 26.31 -6.56
CA PRO A 148 -7.87 26.65 -5.14
C PRO A 148 -8.87 25.85 -4.27
N CYS A 149 -8.47 25.44 -3.06
CA CYS A 149 -9.30 24.67 -2.14
C CYS A 149 -9.48 25.40 -0.80
N PRO A 150 -10.71 25.56 -0.28
CA PRO A 150 -10.96 26.20 1.02
C PRO A 150 -10.28 25.52 2.21
N LEU A 151 -9.98 24.21 2.12
CA LEU A 151 -9.24 23.48 3.16
C LEU A 151 -7.72 23.67 3.05
N HIS A 152 -7.24 24.18 1.91
CA HIS A 152 -5.83 24.47 1.65
C HIS A 152 -5.67 25.87 1.02
N PRO A 153 -6.04 26.94 1.75
CA PRO A 153 -6.09 28.31 1.20
C PRO A 153 -4.71 28.89 0.84
N GLN A 154 -3.62 28.26 1.30
CA GLN A 154 -2.24 28.71 1.11
C GLN A 154 -1.44 27.82 0.14
N SER A 155 -2.10 26.84 -0.50
CA SER A 155 -1.47 25.87 -1.41
C SER A 155 -1.80 26.13 -2.87
#